data_AF-A0A1A8VK38-F1
#
_entry.id   AF-A0A1A8VK38-F1
#
_cell.length_a   1.000
_cell.length_b   1.000
_cell.length_c   1.000
_cell.angle_alpha   90.00
_cell.angle_beta   90.00
_cell.angle_gamma   90.00
#
_symmetry.space_group_name_H-M   'P 1'
#
loop_
_entity.id
_entity.type
_entity.pdbx_description
1 polymer ?
#
loop_
_entity_poly.entity_id
_entity_poly.type
_entity_poly.pdbx_seq_one_letter_code
_entity_poly.pdbx_strand_id
1 'polypeptide(L)'
;MSSDSNKYTFDELKEQYPFLENINFGKIYKEFNDERSYDDNAKEKCQQIKDKLTFSFGEDEIAYKFCNIIYKIIVTIKNIQSDHFEGIREDDKSYCIYLKYWLYDQVESIGAIHVPIDKAFETVQNDIRTEIQNVVSNPCTFNAMKWSQYYKLKSLYAFILFYYKNINDIYTKKDVPYEYLNFLGEGLKAYHESIYDCSSEQKDEIYCNEFNELKEIFKLDKLYSEKLTHNTEYNYSAESNDNCPLVIESLKNPILISYKEKNNIFYLSNQPIDFQKSTILTTSSAIGTTVGISAFLLYLYKHTSLGSLFRHRIKKSNIIFDNINTEAHNFTLPTSEIENAHFENSDYNISYYSLKNS
;
A
#
# COMPACT_ATOMS: atom_id res chain seq x y z
N MET A 1 -21.19 11.93 -9.51
CA MET A 1 -21.68 10.60 -9.10
C MET A 1 -20.47 9.78 -8.71
N SER A 2 -20.33 9.48 -7.42
CA SER A 2 -19.29 8.57 -6.92
C SER A 2 -19.60 7.19 -7.49
N SER A 3 -18.71 6.61 -8.27
CA SER A 3 -18.81 5.18 -8.63
C SER A 3 -18.86 4.35 -7.35
N ASP A 4 -19.57 3.23 -7.41
CA ASP A 4 -19.65 2.18 -6.39
C ASP A 4 -18.30 1.50 -6.05
N SER A 5 -17.16 2.18 -6.27
CA SER A 5 -15.79 1.66 -6.20
C SER A 5 -15.25 1.42 -4.78
N ASN A 6 -16.10 1.47 -3.75
CA ASN A 6 -15.71 1.38 -2.34
C ASN A 6 -16.07 0.05 -1.69
N LYS A 7 -16.53 -0.95 -2.46
CA LYS A 7 -17.33 -2.06 -1.94
C LYS A 7 -16.68 -3.44 -2.05
N TYR A 8 -15.36 -3.53 -1.95
CA TYR A 8 -14.70 -4.84 -1.94
C TYR A 8 -14.67 -5.44 -0.55
N THR A 9 -15.09 -6.69 -0.47
CA THR A 9 -15.01 -7.53 0.72
C THR A 9 -13.61 -8.12 0.87
N PHE A 10 -13.28 -8.61 2.07
CA PHE A 10 -12.02 -9.32 2.27
C PHE A 10 -11.92 -10.58 1.38
N ASP A 11 -13.04 -11.29 1.18
CA ASP A 11 -13.05 -12.48 0.35
C ASP A 11 -12.75 -12.17 -1.12
N GLU A 12 -13.31 -11.09 -1.68
CA GLU A 12 -12.97 -10.63 -3.03
C GLU A 12 -11.50 -10.19 -3.16
N LEU A 13 -10.96 -9.51 -2.14
CA LEU A 13 -9.54 -9.14 -2.11
C LEU A 13 -8.63 -10.37 -2.05
N LYS A 14 -9.03 -11.40 -1.30
CA LYS A 14 -8.29 -12.65 -1.15
C LYS A 14 -8.23 -13.45 -2.46
N GLU A 15 -9.28 -13.41 -3.28
CA GLU A 15 -9.26 -14.00 -4.62
C GLU A 15 -8.18 -13.36 -5.50
N GLN A 16 -8.04 -12.04 -5.42
CA GLN A 16 -7.00 -11.30 -6.17
C GLN A 16 -5.62 -11.40 -5.54
N TYR A 17 -5.55 -11.54 -4.21
CA TYR A 17 -4.31 -11.62 -3.44
C TYR A 17 -4.32 -12.83 -2.50
N PRO A 18 -4.09 -14.06 -3.00
CA PRO A 18 -4.19 -15.27 -2.19
C PRO A 18 -3.25 -15.30 -0.97
N PHE A 19 -2.15 -14.54 -1.00
CA PHE A 19 -1.26 -14.43 0.17
C PHE A 19 -1.97 -13.83 1.39
N LEU A 20 -3.06 -13.07 1.21
CA LEU A 20 -3.85 -12.49 2.30
C LEU A 20 -4.47 -13.54 3.21
N GLU A 21 -4.66 -14.79 2.76
CA GLU A 21 -5.11 -15.88 3.63
C GLU A 21 -4.06 -16.23 4.70
N ASN A 22 -2.77 -16.05 4.37
CA ASN A 22 -1.66 -16.54 5.18
C ASN A 22 -1.08 -15.48 6.14
N ILE A 23 -1.40 -14.20 5.94
CA ILE A 23 -1.02 -13.14 6.88
C ILE A 23 -1.84 -13.25 8.18
N ASN A 24 -1.35 -12.65 9.27
CA ASN A 24 -2.02 -12.69 10.57
C ASN A 24 -3.50 -12.28 10.49
N PHE A 25 -3.80 -11.22 9.74
CA PHE A 25 -5.17 -10.79 9.53
C PHE A 25 -6.05 -11.91 8.93
N GLY A 26 -5.62 -12.55 7.84
CA GLY A 26 -6.42 -13.56 7.15
C GLY A 26 -6.71 -14.78 8.01
N LYS A 27 -5.71 -15.22 8.79
CA LYS A 27 -5.88 -16.30 9.78
C LYS A 27 -6.93 -15.94 10.84
N ILE A 28 -6.88 -14.71 11.36
CA ILE A 28 -7.82 -14.24 12.39
C ILE A 28 -9.21 -14.02 11.82
N TYR A 29 -9.31 -13.45 10.61
CA TYR A 29 -10.57 -13.27 9.92
C TYR A 29 -11.27 -14.62 9.68
N LYS A 30 -10.50 -15.65 9.31
CA LYS A 30 -11.00 -17.02 9.19
C LYS A 30 -11.49 -17.55 10.55
N GLU A 31 -10.73 -17.33 11.61
CA GLU A 31 -11.10 -17.75 12.97
C GLU A 31 -12.37 -17.06 13.48
N PHE A 32 -12.56 -15.78 13.16
CA PHE A 32 -13.77 -15.02 13.49
C PHE A 32 -15.02 -15.61 12.83
N ASN A 33 -14.87 -16.16 11.63
CA ASN A 33 -15.94 -16.79 10.87
C ASN A 33 -16.15 -18.29 11.21
N ASP A 34 -15.30 -18.93 12.04
CA ASP A 34 -15.53 -20.32 12.45
C ASP A 34 -16.43 -20.41 13.68
N GLU A 35 -17.74 -20.46 13.46
CA GLU A 35 -18.76 -20.57 14.51
C GLU A 35 -18.66 -21.85 15.35
N ARG A 36 -18.00 -22.91 14.83
CA ARG A 36 -17.78 -24.15 15.60
C ARG A 36 -16.78 -23.95 16.73
N SER A 37 -15.96 -22.92 16.63
CA SER A 37 -14.98 -22.53 17.64
C SER A 37 -15.57 -21.71 18.79
N TYR A 38 -16.86 -21.36 18.73
CA TYR A 38 -17.51 -20.56 19.77
C TYR A 38 -17.78 -21.39 21.03
N ASP A 39 -17.43 -20.82 22.18
CA ASP A 39 -17.67 -21.37 23.50
C ASP A 39 -19.18 -21.45 23.81
N ASP A 40 -19.65 -22.56 24.37
CA ASP A 40 -21.10 -22.78 24.55
C ASP A 40 -21.72 -21.77 25.54
N ASN A 41 -20.98 -21.33 26.54
CA ASN A 41 -21.41 -20.26 27.45
C ASN A 41 -21.42 -18.89 26.75
N ALA A 42 -20.49 -18.64 25.82
CA ALA A 42 -20.55 -17.47 24.94
C ALA A 42 -21.83 -17.48 24.09
N LYS A 43 -22.16 -18.61 23.46
CA LYS A 43 -23.35 -18.76 22.62
C LYS A 43 -24.63 -18.42 23.38
N GLU A 44 -24.79 -18.95 24.59
CA GLU A 44 -25.96 -18.68 25.43
C GLU A 44 -26.06 -17.19 25.78
N LYS A 45 -24.97 -16.59 26.28
CA LYS A 45 -24.94 -15.16 26.65
C LYS A 45 -25.20 -14.25 25.45
N CYS A 46 -24.56 -14.53 24.33
CA CYS A 46 -24.72 -13.75 23.11
C CYS A 46 -26.12 -13.89 22.51
N GLN A 47 -26.76 -15.06 22.65
CA GLN A 47 -28.16 -15.22 22.27
C GLN A 47 -29.07 -14.34 23.14
N GLN A 48 -28.86 -14.32 24.46
CA GLN A 48 -29.64 -13.46 25.36
C GLN A 48 -29.45 -11.97 25.06
N ILE A 49 -28.25 -11.54 24.67
CA ILE A 49 -27.98 -10.15 24.26
C ILE A 49 -28.68 -9.85 22.94
N LYS A 50 -28.56 -10.76 21.95
CA LYS A 50 -29.26 -10.66 20.67
C LYS A 50 -30.77 -10.47 20.86
N ASP A 51 -31.39 -11.27 21.73
CA ASP A 51 -32.84 -11.25 21.97
C ASP A 51 -33.33 -9.94 22.63
N LYS A 52 -32.45 -9.20 23.32
CA LYS A 52 -32.77 -7.89 23.92
C LYS A 52 -32.72 -6.74 22.91
N LEU A 53 -32.08 -6.95 21.76
CA LEU A 53 -31.81 -5.91 20.78
C LEU A 53 -32.81 -5.98 19.64
N THR A 54 -33.28 -4.80 19.20
CA THR A 54 -34.11 -4.69 18.01
C THR A 54 -33.19 -4.39 16.83
N PHE A 55 -32.84 -5.45 16.10
CA PHE A 55 -32.03 -5.38 14.89
C PHE A 55 -32.88 -5.33 13.63
N SER A 56 -32.36 -4.73 12.57
CA SER A 56 -32.92 -4.90 11.22
C SER A 56 -32.55 -6.28 10.65
N PHE A 57 -33.20 -6.70 9.56
CA PHE A 57 -33.02 -8.05 9.00
C PHE A 57 -31.55 -8.31 8.60
N GLY A 58 -30.92 -9.35 9.16
CA GLY A 58 -29.53 -9.74 8.90
C GLY A 58 -28.50 -9.18 9.89
N GLU A 59 -28.80 -8.07 10.57
CA GLU A 59 -27.91 -7.48 11.59
C GLU A 59 -27.84 -8.32 12.86
N ASP A 60 -28.91 -9.04 13.17
CA ASP A 60 -29.05 -9.86 14.35
C ASP A 60 -28.05 -11.05 14.32
N GLU A 61 -27.78 -11.59 13.15
CA GLU A 61 -26.76 -12.61 12.92
C GLU A 61 -25.33 -12.03 13.05
N ILE A 62 -25.07 -10.85 12.46
CA ILE A 62 -23.76 -10.19 12.58
C ILE A 62 -23.48 -9.82 14.03
N ALA A 63 -24.46 -9.29 14.75
CA ALA A 63 -24.36 -8.96 16.17
C ALA A 63 -24.09 -10.18 17.04
N TYR A 64 -24.73 -11.31 16.74
CA TYR A 64 -24.46 -12.58 17.41
C TYR A 64 -23.02 -13.04 17.20
N LYS A 65 -22.53 -13.04 15.96
CA LYS A 65 -21.14 -13.41 15.64
C LYS A 65 -20.15 -12.46 16.30
N PHE A 66 -20.39 -11.16 16.18
CA PHE A 66 -19.59 -10.11 16.82
C PHE A 66 -19.48 -10.31 18.33
N CYS A 67 -20.59 -10.61 19.01
CA CYS A 67 -20.60 -10.89 20.44
C CYS A 67 -19.72 -12.10 20.80
N ASN A 68 -19.85 -13.20 20.06
CA ASN A 68 -19.06 -14.41 20.30
C ASN A 68 -17.56 -14.15 20.07
N ILE A 69 -17.20 -13.38 19.05
CA ILE A 69 -15.82 -12.99 18.77
C ILE A 69 -15.25 -12.13 19.90
N ILE A 70 -16.00 -11.12 20.39
CA ILE A 70 -15.57 -10.30 21.53
C ILE A 70 -15.35 -11.19 22.76
N TYR A 71 -16.29 -12.08 23.07
CA TYR A 71 -16.15 -12.99 24.21
C TYR A 71 -14.87 -13.82 24.09
N LYS A 72 -14.62 -14.40 22.90
CA LYS A 72 -13.42 -15.19 22.63
C LYS A 72 -12.14 -14.38 22.82
N ILE A 73 -12.09 -13.15 22.30
CA ILE A 73 -10.96 -12.23 22.49
C ILE A 73 -10.73 -11.97 23.98
N ILE A 74 -11.79 -11.59 24.72
CA ILE A 74 -11.70 -11.30 26.16
C ILE A 74 -11.20 -12.50 26.95
N VAL A 75 -11.75 -13.70 26.68
CA VAL A 75 -11.34 -14.93 27.36
C VAL A 75 -9.90 -15.30 27.00
N THR A 76 -9.48 -15.15 25.75
CA THR A 76 -8.11 -15.48 25.35
C THR A 76 -7.08 -14.55 25.97
N ILE A 77 -7.38 -13.24 26.06
CA ILE A 77 -6.49 -12.29 26.75
C ILE A 77 -6.47 -12.55 28.26
N LYS A 78 -7.60 -12.96 28.85
CA LYS A 78 -7.68 -13.32 30.27
C LYS A 78 -6.88 -14.60 30.58
N ASN A 79 -6.96 -15.59 29.70
CA ASN A 79 -6.28 -16.87 29.82
C ASN A 79 -4.97 -16.84 29.01
N ILE A 80 -3.92 -16.31 29.65
CA ILE A 80 -2.50 -16.21 29.24
C ILE A 80 -1.87 -17.54 28.72
N GLN A 81 -2.64 -18.63 28.56
CA GLN A 81 -2.22 -19.91 27.97
C GLN A 81 -3.38 -20.66 27.26
N SER A 82 -4.07 -20.07 26.28
CA SER A 82 -5.07 -20.83 25.48
C SER A 82 -4.68 -20.95 24.01
N ASP A 83 -4.82 -22.18 23.49
CA ASP A 83 -4.49 -22.60 22.11
C ASP A 83 -5.39 -21.97 21.01
N HIS A 84 -6.18 -20.94 21.35
CA HIS A 84 -7.26 -20.42 20.50
C HIS A 84 -6.83 -19.40 19.44
N PHE A 85 -5.57 -18.95 19.47
CA PHE A 85 -4.99 -18.08 18.45
C PHE A 85 -3.55 -18.53 18.12
N GLU A 86 -3.44 -19.67 17.43
CA GLU A 86 -2.15 -20.24 17.05
C GLU A 86 -1.33 -19.23 16.22
N GLY A 87 -0.17 -18.82 16.74
CA GLY A 87 0.76 -17.89 16.07
C GLY A 87 0.58 -16.41 16.37
N ILE A 88 -0.30 -16.03 17.31
CA ILE A 88 -0.53 -14.64 17.70
C ILE A 88 -0.05 -14.44 19.13
N ARG A 89 0.73 -13.39 19.34
CA ARG A 89 1.20 -13.06 20.67
C ARG A 89 0.06 -12.45 21.48
N GLU A 90 0.01 -12.80 22.74
CA GLU A 90 -0.94 -12.31 23.75
C GLU A 90 -1.01 -10.77 23.86
N ASP A 91 0.08 -10.08 23.50
CA ASP A 91 0.20 -8.62 23.50
C ASP A 91 -0.16 -7.95 22.15
N ASP A 92 -0.57 -8.72 21.13
CA ASP A 92 -0.89 -8.20 19.81
C ASP A 92 -2.24 -7.48 19.80
N LYS A 93 -2.25 -6.19 20.17
CA LYS A 93 -3.44 -5.32 20.15
C LYS A 93 -4.13 -5.20 18.78
N SER A 94 -3.56 -5.78 17.72
CA SER A 94 -4.12 -5.72 16.37
C SER A 94 -5.48 -6.41 16.22
N TYR A 95 -5.84 -7.38 17.08
CA TYR A 95 -7.14 -8.07 16.97
C TYR A 95 -8.34 -7.11 17.04
N CYS A 96 -8.20 -5.97 17.73
CA CYS A 96 -9.25 -4.95 17.75
C CYS A 96 -9.45 -4.29 16.40
N ILE A 97 -8.35 -3.92 15.73
CA ILE A 97 -8.41 -3.37 14.38
C ILE A 97 -8.96 -4.43 13.41
N TYR A 98 -8.59 -5.69 13.60
CA TYR A 98 -9.07 -6.78 12.75
C TYR A 98 -10.57 -7.02 12.93
N LEU A 99 -11.06 -6.99 14.18
CA LEU A 99 -12.48 -7.11 14.47
C LEU A 99 -13.28 -5.91 13.95
N LYS A 100 -12.73 -4.69 14.05
CA LYS A 100 -13.34 -3.49 13.45
C LYS A 100 -13.47 -3.63 11.93
N TYR A 101 -12.40 -4.05 11.25
CA TYR A 101 -12.46 -4.31 9.81
C TYR A 101 -13.50 -5.39 9.48
N TRP A 102 -13.44 -6.53 10.18
CA TRP A 102 -14.39 -7.64 10.00
C TRP A 102 -15.83 -7.15 10.13
N LEU A 103 -16.15 -6.35 11.15
CA LEU A 103 -17.48 -5.82 11.36
C LEU A 103 -17.92 -4.97 10.16
N TYR A 104 -17.07 -4.06 9.68
CA TYR A 104 -17.40 -3.20 8.53
C TYR A 104 -17.57 -4.02 7.25
N ASP A 105 -16.82 -5.10 7.11
CA ASP A 105 -16.91 -6.03 5.99
C ASP A 105 -18.22 -6.82 5.97
N GLN A 106 -18.63 -7.36 7.13
CA GLN A 106 -19.90 -8.09 7.28
C GLN A 106 -21.12 -7.18 7.08
N VAL A 107 -21.04 -5.97 7.62
CA VAL A 107 -22.10 -4.98 7.50
C VAL A 107 -22.33 -4.58 6.05
N GLU A 108 -21.24 -4.42 5.29
CA GLU A 108 -21.31 -4.08 3.87
C GLU A 108 -21.86 -5.23 3.02
N SER A 109 -21.50 -6.48 3.34
CA SER A 109 -21.93 -7.66 2.57
C SER A 109 -23.45 -7.87 2.58
N ILE A 110 -24.14 -7.45 3.65
CA ILE A 110 -25.61 -7.52 3.74
C ILE A 110 -26.32 -6.27 3.18
N GLY A 111 -25.57 -5.28 2.67
CA GLY A 111 -26.13 -4.06 2.10
C GLY A 111 -26.78 -3.11 3.11
N ALA A 112 -26.51 -3.28 4.41
CA ALA A 112 -27.13 -2.53 5.52
C ALA A 112 -26.59 -1.10 5.69
N ILE A 113 -26.04 -0.52 4.63
CA ILE A 113 -25.28 0.76 4.53
C ILE A 113 -26.06 1.99 5.06
N HIS A 114 -27.36 1.85 5.31
CA HIS A 114 -28.28 2.95 5.66
C HIS A 114 -28.94 2.78 7.04
N VAL A 115 -28.62 1.72 7.77
CA VAL A 115 -29.17 1.47 9.12
C VAL A 115 -28.14 1.93 10.15
N PRO A 116 -28.50 2.64 11.23
CA PRO A 116 -27.56 3.03 12.29
C PRO A 116 -27.10 1.79 13.09
N ILE A 117 -26.16 1.06 12.51
CA ILE A 117 -25.53 -0.18 12.99
C ILE A 117 -24.75 0.08 14.28
N ASP A 118 -24.15 1.24 14.32
CA ASP A 118 -23.15 1.76 15.24
C ASP A 118 -23.54 1.61 16.71
N LYS A 119 -24.77 1.99 17.07
CA LYS A 119 -25.25 1.95 18.45
C LYS A 119 -25.54 0.52 18.92
N ALA A 120 -25.96 -0.35 18.00
CA ALA A 120 -26.31 -1.71 18.36
C ALA A 120 -25.05 -2.52 18.69
N PHE A 121 -23.98 -2.38 17.90
CA PHE A 121 -22.70 -3.03 18.17
C PHE A 121 -22.00 -2.47 19.42
N GLU A 122 -22.08 -1.17 19.68
CA GLU A 122 -21.64 -0.57 20.95
C GLU A 122 -22.43 -1.17 22.14
N THR A 123 -23.74 -1.39 21.99
CA THR A 123 -24.57 -2.00 23.03
C THR A 123 -24.16 -3.46 23.27
N VAL A 124 -23.98 -4.26 22.22
CA VAL A 124 -23.50 -5.65 22.32
C VAL A 124 -22.18 -5.71 23.09
N GLN A 125 -21.24 -4.82 22.77
CA GLN A 125 -19.94 -4.72 23.44
C GLN A 125 -20.08 -4.43 24.94
N ASN A 126 -20.98 -3.52 25.33
CA ASN A 126 -21.21 -3.15 26.72
C ASN A 126 -21.94 -4.25 27.51
N ASP A 127 -22.89 -4.93 26.89
CA ASP A 127 -23.67 -5.99 27.52
C ASP A 127 -22.80 -7.23 27.78
N ILE A 128 -22.03 -7.69 26.77
CA ILE A 128 -21.17 -8.87 26.95
C ILE A 128 -20.10 -8.64 28.01
N ARG A 129 -19.63 -7.40 28.16
CA ARG A 129 -18.72 -7.00 29.25
C ARG A 129 -19.35 -7.20 30.63
N THR A 130 -20.63 -6.83 30.78
CA THR A 130 -21.36 -6.99 32.04
C THR A 130 -21.54 -8.47 32.38
N GLU A 131 -21.81 -9.30 31.36
CA GLU A 131 -22.01 -10.74 31.51
C GLU A 131 -20.73 -11.54 31.85
N ILE A 132 -19.53 -11.02 31.55
CA ILE A 132 -18.27 -11.74 31.79
C ILE A 132 -17.76 -11.60 33.25
N GLN A 133 -18.31 -10.69 34.08
CA GLN A 133 -18.01 -10.42 35.51
C GLN A 133 -16.52 -10.56 35.95
N ASN A 134 -15.95 -9.46 36.47
CA ASN A 134 -14.60 -9.36 37.07
C ASN A 134 -13.40 -9.53 36.10
N VAL A 135 -12.79 -8.36 35.84
CA VAL A 135 -11.36 -8.09 35.56
C VAL A 135 -10.81 -8.68 34.26
N VAL A 136 -11.12 -8.02 33.13
CA VAL A 136 -10.14 -7.51 32.16
C VAL A 136 -10.79 -6.26 31.53
N SER A 137 -10.05 -5.17 31.33
CA SER A 137 -10.50 -4.07 30.46
C SER A 137 -10.80 -4.65 29.08
N ASN A 138 -11.97 -4.36 28.50
CA ASN A 138 -12.21 -4.73 27.10
C ASN A 138 -11.05 -4.16 26.28
N PRO A 139 -10.26 -5.00 25.60
CA PRO A 139 -9.13 -4.50 24.83
C PRO A 139 -9.56 -3.65 23.65
N CYS A 140 -10.77 -3.85 23.13
CA CYS A 140 -11.28 -3.18 21.95
C CYS A 140 -12.35 -2.19 22.36
N THR A 141 -12.29 -0.98 21.80
CA THR A 141 -13.33 0.04 21.96
C THR A 141 -14.06 0.21 20.63
N PHE A 142 -15.39 0.08 20.62
CA PHE A 142 -16.22 0.34 19.44
C PHE A 142 -17.09 1.55 19.74
N ASN A 143 -16.84 2.64 19.02
CA ASN A 143 -17.60 3.86 19.16
C ASN A 143 -18.60 3.98 18.00
N ALA A 144 -19.76 4.53 18.28
CA ALA A 144 -20.71 4.86 17.24
C ALA A 144 -20.19 6.03 16.36
N MET A 145 -20.18 5.85 15.04
CA MET A 145 -19.68 6.84 14.06
C MET A 145 -20.65 7.02 12.90
N LYS A 146 -20.41 8.01 12.04
CA LYS A 146 -21.19 8.13 10.79
C LYS A 146 -20.71 7.11 9.76
N TRP A 147 -21.61 6.63 8.90
CA TRP A 147 -21.28 5.76 7.77
C TRP A 147 -20.09 6.21 6.93
N SER A 148 -20.02 7.49 6.57
CA SER A 148 -18.90 8.04 5.82
C SER A 148 -17.55 7.85 6.53
N GLN A 149 -17.55 7.86 7.86
CA GLN A 149 -16.36 7.62 8.68
C GLN A 149 -16.00 6.13 8.72
N TYR A 150 -16.99 5.24 8.82
CA TYR A 150 -16.77 3.80 8.69
C TYR A 150 -16.15 3.42 7.35
N TYR A 151 -16.67 3.98 6.25
CA TYR A 151 -16.07 3.76 4.93
C TYR A 151 -14.64 4.27 4.85
N LYS A 152 -14.39 5.49 5.34
CA LYS A 152 -13.04 6.07 5.37
C LYS A 152 -12.09 5.19 6.20
N LEU A 153 -12.52 4.68 7.35
CA LEU A 153 -11.74 3.75 8.18
C LEU A 153 -11.56 2.37 7.53
N LYS A 154 -12.58 1.82 6.89
CA LYS A 154 -12.49 0.52 6.19
C LYS A 154 -11.44 0.59 5.08
N SER A 155 -11.51 1.61 4.22
CA SER A 155 -10.53 1.81 3.14
C SER A 155 -9.12 2.03 3.70
N LEU A 156 -8.98 2.83 4.74
CA LEU A 156 -7.73 3.05 5.47
C LEU A 156 -7.14 1.73 6.01
N TYR A 157 -7.96 0.93 6.69
CA TYR A 157 -7.56 -0.38 7.21
C TYR A 157 -7.15 -1.33 6.09
N ALA A 158 -7.92 -1.40 4.98
CA ALA A 158 -7.55 -2.22 3.83
C ALA A 158 -6.18 -1.82 3.26
N PHE A 159 -5.94 -0.51 3.08
CA PHE A 159 -4.66 -0.03 2.60
C PHE A 159 -3.51 -0.38 3.55
N ILE A 160 -3.64 -0.13 4.85
CA ILE A 160 -2.55 -0.42 5.81
C ILE A 160 -2.33 -1.93 5.96
N LEU A 161 -3.39 -2.70 6.17
CA LEU A 161 -3.30 -4.12 6.51
C LEU A 161 -2.94 -5.00 5.31
N PHE A 162 -3.49 -4.69 4.13
CA PHE A 162 -3.33 -5.54 2.95
C PHE A 162 -2.30 -4.98 2.00
N TYR A 163 -2.27 -3.66 1.81
CA TYR A 163 -1.36 -3.04 0.84
C TYR A 163 0.01 -2.72 1.42
N TYR A 164 0.08 -1.72 2.30
CA TYR A 164 1.34 -1.15 2.79
C TYR A 164 2.19 -2.17 3.54
N LYS A 165 1.59 -2.96 4.45
CA LYS A 165 2.33 -3.96 5.24
C LYS A 165 2.87 -5.14 4.41
N ASN A 166 2.26 -5.41 3.26
CA ASN A 166 2.64 -6.53 2.38
C ASN A 166 3.13 -6.02 1.01
N ILE A 167 3.72 -4.83 0.99
CA ILE A 167 4.13 -4.15 -0.24
C ILE A 167 5.09 -4.98 -1.10
N ASN A 168 5.94 -5.80 -0.49
CA ASN A 168 6.85 -6.69 -1.20
C ASN A 168 6.10 -7.78 -1.96
N ASP A 169 5.14 -8.44 -1.32
CA ASP A 169 4.31 -9.48 -1.95
C ASP A 169 3.48 -8.88 -3.08
N ILE A 170 2.92 -7.68 -2.87
CA ILE A 170 2.15 -6.96 -3.88
C ILE A 170 2.99 -6.57 -5.08
N TYR A 171 4.21 -6.08 -4.87
CA TYR A 171 5.10 -5.70 -5.95
C TYR A 171 5.41 -6.86 -6.91
N THR A 172 5.36 -8.11 -6.41
CA THR A 172 5.56 -9.29 -7.26
C THR A 172 4.32 -9.67 -8.08
N LYS A 173 3.14 -9.19 -7.72
CA LYS A 173 1.87 -9.41 -8.42
C LYS A 173 1.68 -8.34 -9.50
N LYS A 174 1.73 -8.75 -10.77
CA LYS A 174 1.65 -7.83 -11.92
C LYS A 174 0.29 -7.76 -12.61
N ASP A 175 -0.58 -8.73 -12.36
CA ASP A 175 -1.87 -8.89 -13.06
C ASP A 175 -3.03 -8.78 -12.08
N VAL A 176 -3.23 -7.60 -11.50
CA VAL A 176 -4.40 -7.32 -10.64
C VAL A 176 -5.25 -6.24 -11.31
N PRO A 177 -6.57 -6.43 -11.43
CA PRO A 177 -7.45 -5.41 -12.00
C PRO A 177 -7.30 -4.07 -11.27
N TYR A 178 -7.22 -2.97 -12.03
CA TYR A 178 -6.95 -1.65 -11.48
C TYR A 178 -8.04 -1.14 -10.52
N GLU A 179 -9.22 -1.74 -10.52
CA GLU A 179 -10.29 -1.45 -9.58
C GLU A 179 -9.95 -1.80 -8.12
N TYR A 180 -9.23 -2.90 -7.89
CA TYR A 180 -8.76 -3.26 -6.56
C TYR A 180 -7.64 -2.32 -6.11
N LEU A 181 -6.77 -1.92 -7.04
CA LEU A 181 -5.72 -0.93 -6.78
C LEU A 181 -6.30 0.47 -6.53
N ASN A 182 -7.38 0.83 -7.21
CA ASN A 182 -8.12 2.06 -6.95
C ASN A 182 -8.74 2.05 -5.55
N PHE A 183 -9.40 0.95 -5.17
CA PHE A 183 -9.96 0.77 -3.83
C PHE A 183 -8.89 0.88 -2.73
N LEU A 184 -7.75 0.21 -2.89
CA LEU A 184 -6.64 0.32 -1.95
C LEU A 184 -6.05 1.74 -1.94
N GLY A 185 -6.06 2.42 -3.10
CA GLY A 185 -5.60 3.80 -3.25
C GLY A 185 -6.48 4.82 -2.55
N GLU A 186 -7.81 4.65 -2.54
CA GLU A 186 -8.71 5.45 -1.71
C GLU A 186 -8.36 5.34 -0.22
N GLY A 187 -7.79 4.21 0.23
CA GLY A 187 -7.26 4.08 1.58
C GLY A 187 -5.99 4.92 1.85
N LEU A 188 -5.13 5.13 0.85
CA LEU A 188 -4.00 6.07 0.96
C LEU A 188 -4.50 7.51 1.03
N LYS A 189 -5.46 7.89 0.18
CA LYS A 189 -6.11 9.19 0.26
C LYS A 189 -6.77 9.39 1.63
N ALA A 190 -7.50 8.39 2.12
CA ALA A 190 -8.10 8.42 3.45
C ALA A 190 -7.04 8.68 4.52
N TYR A 191 -5.91 7.96 4.50
CA TYR A 191 -4.78 8.16 5.42
C TYR A 191 -4.26 9.60 5.40
N HIS A 192 -4.04 10.15 4.20
CA HIS A 192 -3.59 11.53 4.04
C HIS A 192 -4.58 12.50 4.67
N GLU A 193 -5.85 12.43 4.28
CA GLU A 193 -6.89 13.31 4.80
C GLU A 193 -7.05 13.19 6.33
N SER A 194 -6.98 11.98 6.89
CA SER A 194 -7.04 11.76 8.34
C SER A 194 -5.96 12.52 9.11
N ILE A 195 -4.75 12.66 8.55
CA ILE A 195 -3.67 13.42 9.18
C ILE A 195 -4.09 14.88 9.37
N TYR A 196 -4.67 15.50 8.34
CA TYR A 196 -5.10 16.90 8.39
C TYR A 196 -6.35 17.07 9.25
N ASP A 197 -7.36 16.23 9.03
CA ASP A 197 -8.64 16.30 9.74
C ASP A 197 -8.43 16.20 11.26
N CYS A 198 -7.59 15.27 11.70
CA CYS A 198 -7.32 15.03 13.12
C CYS A 198 -6.32 16.00 13.76
N SER A 199 -5.65 16.82 12.96
CA SER A 199 -4.81 17.93 13.42
C SER A 199 -5.58 19.26 13.48
N SER A 200 -6.81 19.31 12.98
CA SER A 200 -7.63 20.52 12.95
C SER A 200 -8.29 20.82 14.31
N GLU A 201 -8.65 22.08 14.54
CA GLU A 201 -9.40 22.51 15.73
C GLU A 201 -10.83 21.94 15.77
N GLN A 202 -11.42 21.66 14.61
CA GLN A 202 -12.79 21.13 14.46
C GLN A 202 -12.81 19.62 14.22
N LYS A 203 -11.78 18.90 14.72
CA LYS A 203 -11.65 17.46 14.52
C LYS A 203 -12.83 16.69 15.09
N ASP A 204 -13.22 15.61 14.41
CA ASP A 204 -14.14 14.63 14.96
C ASP A 204 -13.37 13.73 15.94
N GLU A 205 -13.63 13.90 17.25
CA GLU A 205 -12.86 13.21 18.29
C GLU A 205 -12.99 11.68 18.18
N ILE A 206 -14.17 11.16 17.84
CA ILE A 206 -14.42 9.72 17.78
C ILE A 206 -13.60 9.12 16.63
N TYR A 207 -13.76 9.67 15.43
CA TYR A 207 -13.01 9.21 14.26
C TYR A 207 -11.49 9.32 14.47
N CYS A 208 -11.04 10.42 15.09
CA CYS A 208 -9.62 10.65 15.30
C CYS A 208 -9.01 9.75 16.37
N ASN A 209 -9.78 9.33 17.38
CA ASN A 209 -9.35 8.31 18.33
C ASN A 209 -9.12 6.96 17.63
N GLU A 210 -10.04 6.55 16.75
CA GLU A 210 -9.91 5.33 15.94
C GLU A 210 -8.67 5.39 15.02
N PHE A 211 -8.46 6.52 14.34
CA PHE A 211 -7.29 6.73 13.49
C PHE A 211 -5.98 6.69 14.29
N ASN A 212 -5.94 7.32 15.47
CA ASN A 212 -4.75 7.34 16.31
C ASN A 212 -4.43 5.95 16.88
N GLU A 213 -5.44 5.18 17.28
CA GLU A 213 -5.27 3.78 17.70
C GLU A 213 -4.60 2.95 16.60
N LEU A 214 -5.06 3.09 15.35
CA LEU A 214 -4.42 2.43 14.21
C LEU A 214 -2.95 2.84 14.05
N LYS A 215 -2.67 4.15 14.12
CA LYS A 215 -1.30 4.68 13.99
C LYS A 215 -0.38 4.12 15.06
N GLU A 216 -0.83 4.03 16.31
CA GLU A 216 -0.05 3.51 17.42
C GLU A 216 0.22 2.01 17.27
N ILE A 217 -0.82 1.22 16.97
CA ILE A 217 -0.71 -0.24 16.82
C ILE A 217 0.27 -0.59 15.68
N PHE A 218 0.18 0.10 14.55
CA PHE A 218 1.02 -0.19 13.39
C PHE A 218 2.25 0.71 13.24
N LYS A 219 2.54 1.57 14.23
CA LYS A 219 3.72 2.47 14.26
C LYS A 219 3.84 3.30 12.98
N LEU A 220 2.73 3.92 12.59
CA LEU A 220 2.60 4.71 11.36
C LEU A 220 3.06 6.17 11.55
N ASP A 221 3.58 6.53 12.72
CA ASP A 221 4.12 7.86 13.07
C ASP A 221 5.33 8.26 12.21
N LYS A 222 6.01 7.26 11.62
CA LYS A 222 7.18 7.47 10.76
C LYS A 222 6.85 7.67 9.29
N LEU A 223 5.57 7.68 8.93
CA LEU A 223 5.15 7.86 7.55
C LEU A 223 4.97 9.34 7.23
N TYR A 224 5.44 9.70 6.04
CA TYR A 224 5.32 11.03 5.47
C TYR A 224 4.31 10.96 4.35
N SER A 225 3.32 11.85 4.38
CA SER A 225 2.31 11.95 3.34
C SER A 225 2.22 13.37 2.80
N GLU A 226 2.11 13.50 1.49
CA GLU A 226 1.98 14.78 0.80
C GLU A 226 0.92 14.66 -0.31
N LYS A 227 0.24 15.77 -0.62
CA LYS A 227 -0.68 15.88 -1.74
C LYS A 227 -0.17 16.93 -2.71
N LEU A 228 -0.04 16.55 -3.97
CA LEU A 228 0.19 17.46 -5.09
C LEU A 228 -1.09 17.61 -5.92
N THR A 229 -1.40 18.84 -6.31
CA THR A 229 -2.54 19.14 -7.20
C THR A 229 -2.02 19.62 -8.55
N HIS A 230 -2.44 18.95 -9.62
CA HIS A 230 -2.08 19.27 -11.00
C HIS A 230 -3.23 19.93 -11.76
N ASN A 231 -2.90 20.61 -12.86
CA ASN A 231 -3.90 21.26 -13.73
C ASN A 231 -4.63 20.26 -14.64
N THR A 232 -4.08 19.06 -14.82
CA THR A 232 -4.63 18.00 -15.66
C THR A 232 -5.36 16.97 -14.80
N GLU A 233 -6.62 16.71 -15.15
CA GLU A 233 -7.43 15.70 -14.48
C GLU A 233 -7.03 14.29 -14.92
N TYR A 234 -6.72 13.44 -13.95
CA TYR A 234 -6.64 12.01 -14.10
C TYR A 234 -8.05 11.41 -14.05
N ASN A 235 -8.46 10.79 -15.14
CA ASN A 235 -9.70 10.03 -15.22
C ASN A 235 -9.38 8.55 -15.07
N TYR A 236 -9.75 7.99 -13.92
CA TYR A 236 -9.71 6.56 -13.70
C TYR A 236 -10.70 5.85 -14.62
N SER A 237 -10.24 4.82 -15.32
CA SER A 237 -11.08 3.89 -16.07
C SER A 237 -10.75 2.46 -15.63
N ALA A 238 -11.75 1.75 -15.12
CA ALA A 238 -11.59 0.34 -14.72
C ALA A 238 -11.24 -0.58 -15.91
N GLU A 239 -11.55 -0.16 -17.13
CA GLU A 239 -11.36 -0.93 -18.36
C GLU A 239 -10.01 -0.66 -19.06
N SER A 240 -9.25 0.36 -18.62
CA SER A 240 -7.97 0.70 -19.26
C SER A 240 -6.79 0.02 -18.55
N ASN A 241 -5.96 -0.68 -19.33
CA ASN A 241 -4.68 -1.22 -18.85
C ASN A 241 -3.54 -0.18 -18.82
N ASP A 242 -3.83 1.07 -19.14
CA ASP A 242 -2.87 2.16 -19.14
C ASP A 242 -3.06 3.03 -17.88
N ASN A 243 -1.94 3.35 -17.21
CA ASN A 243 -1.85 4.30 -16.10
C ASN A 243 -2.64 3.90 -14.84
N CYS A 244 -2.14 2.88 -14.13
CA CYS A 244 -2.65 2.43 -12.83
C CYS A 244 -2.83 3.59 -11.82
N PRO A 245 -3.95 3.64 -11.07
CA PRO A 245 -4.20 4.71 -10.11
C PRO A 245 -3.29 4.65 -8.88
N LEU A 246 -2.93 3.46 -8.39
CA LEU A 246 -2.05 3.24 -7.23
C LEU A 246 -0.75 2.57 -7.69
N VAL A 247 0.40 3.21 -7.41
CA VAL A 247 1.71 2.77 -7.92
C VAL A 247 2.73 2.69 -6.80
N ILE A 248 3.54 1.63 -6.81
CA ILE A 248 4.77 1.53 -6.01
C ILE A 248 5.89 2.14 -6.84
N GLU A 249 6.22 3.41 -6.58
CA GLU A 249 7.27 4.14 -7.29
C GLU A 249 8.67 3.62 -6.92
N SER A 250 8.87 3.23 -5.67
CA SER A 250 10.12 2.65 -5.18
C SER A 250 9.88 1.71 -4.01
N LEU A 251 10.53 0.54 -4.04
CA LEU A 251 10.73 -0.32 -2.86
C LEU A 251 12.07 -0.07 -2.16
N LYS A 252 13.02 0.60 -2.84
CA LYS A 252 14.32 0.94 -2.26
C LYS A 252 14.14 2.07 -1.28
N ASN A 253 14.84 2.05 -0.15
CA ASN A 253 14.71 3.11 0.86
C ASN A 253 15.02 4.49 0.25
N PRO A 254 14.06 5.44 0.24
CA PRO A 254 12.73 5.34 0.85
C PRO A 254 11.67 4.65 -0.02
N ILE A 255 10.87 3.81 0.64
CA ILE A 255 9.64 3.25 0.05
C ILE A 255 8.76 4.43 -0.36
N LEU A 256 8.31 4.44 -1.61
CA LEU A 256 7.48 5.51 -2.18
C LEU A 256 6.27 4.90 -2.88
N ILE A 257 5.08 5.32 -2.47
CA ILE A 257 3.79 4.95 -3.06
C ILE A 257 3.09 6.22 -3.51
N SER A 258 2.45 6.17 -4.68
CA SER A 258 1.62 7.27 -5.20
C SER A 258 0.21 6.77 -5.53
N TYR A 259 -0.80 7.59 -5.27
CA TYR A 259 -2.19 7.37 -5.68
C TYR A 259 -2.72 8.59 -6.42
N LYS A 260 -3.28 8.39 -7.62
CA LYS A 260 -3.83 9.44 -8.47
C LYS A 260 -5.35 9.42 -8.43
N GLU A 261 -5.96 10.55 -8.12
CA GLU A 261 -7.41 10.75 -8.17
C GLU A 261 -7.73 12.16 -8.68
N LYS A 262 -8.41 12.25 -9.83
CA LYS A 262 -8.74 13.53 -10.49
C LYS A 262 -7.48 14.40 -10.63
N ASN A 263 -7.48 15.58 -10.05
CA ASN A 263 -6.37 16.52 -10.16
C ASN A 263 -5.30 16.28 -9.08
N ASN A 264 -5.44 15.28 -8.22
CA ASN A 264 -4.57 15.09 -7.06
C ASN A 264 -3.71 13.83 -7.18
N ILE A 265 -2.48 13.94 -6.68
CA ILE A 265 -1.60 12.80 -6.40
C ILE A 265 -1.29 12.81 -4.91
N PHE A 266 -1.63 11.71 -4.24
CA PHE A 266 -1.31 11.46 -2.84
C PHE A 266 -0.07 10.59 -2.78
N TYR A 267 0.93 11.02 -2.03
CA TYR A 267 2.14 10.26 -1.82
C TYR A 267 2.24 9.75 -0.40
N LEU A 268 2.92 8.61 -0.25
CA LEU A 268 3.33 8.04 1.03
C LEU A 268 4.80 7.64 0.96
N SER A 269 5.55 7.96 2.01
CA SER A 269 6.93 7.55 2.18
C SER A 269 7.24 7.14 3.61
N ASN A 270 8.20 6.24 3.79
CA ASN A 270 8.74 5.87 5.10
C ASN A 270 9.90 6.77 5.56
N GLN A 271 10.27 7.78 4.77
CA GLN A 271 11.27 8.81 5.10
C GLN A 271 10.86 10.18 4.53
N PRO A 272 11.39 11.30 5.03
CA PRO A 272 11.12 12.60 4.42
C PRO A 272 11.69 12.64 2.99
N ILE A 273 10.85 12.96 2.01
CA ILE A 273 11.23 13.15 0.61
C ILE A 273 10.71 14.52 0.16
N ASP A 274 11.49 15.20 -0.66
CA ASP A 274 11.01 16.33 -1.46
C ASP A 274 10.20 15.77 -2.65
N PHE A 275 8.89 15.60 -2.45
CA PHE A 275 8.01 14.95 -3.44
C PHE A 275 7.95 15.74 -4.76
N GLN A 276 8.16 17.05 -4.72
CA GLN A 276 8.19 17.92 -5.92
C GLN A 276 9.34 17.57 -6.87
N LYS A 277 10.52 17.18 -6.34
CA LYS A 277 11.65 16.74 -7.18
C LYS A 277 11.52 15.30 -7.66
N SER A 278 10.87 14.43 -6.89
CA SER A 278 10.66 13.03 -7.25
C SER A 278 9.69 12.82 -8.43
N THR A 279 8.80 13.79 -8.67
CA THR A 279 7.82 13.78 -9.77
C THR A 279 8.47 13.80 -11.17
N ILE A 280 9.77 14.14 -11.25
CA ILE A 280 10.53 14.11 -12.52
C ILE A 280 10.84 12.65 -12.96
N LEU A 281 10.74 11.66 -12.07
CA LEU A 281 10.94 10.25 -12.42
C LEU A 281 9.71 9.52 -12.95
N THR A 282 8.50 10.11 -12.90
CA THR A 282 7.31 9.50 -13.50
C THR A 282 7.21 9.81 -15.00
N THR A 283 8.34 9.72 -15.71
CA THR A 283 8.29 9.49 -17.16
C THR A 283 8.08 8.00 -17.33
N SER A 284 6.85 7.63 -17.70
CA SER A 284 6.46 6.35 -18.33
C SER A 284 7.31 5.15 -17.95
N SER A 285 6.71 4.16 -17.30
CA SER A 285 7.11 2.76 -17.43
C SER A 285 7.11 2.34 -18.91
N ALA A 286 8.13 2.77 -19.64
CA ALA A 286 8.50 2.33 -20.97
C ALA A 286 9.21 0.98 -20.82
N ILE A 287 8.51 0.01 -20.22
CA ILE A 287 8.86 -1.40 -20.40
C ILE A 287 8.20 -1.79 -21.72
N GLY A 288 8.84 -1.41 -22.82
CA GLY A 288 8.37 -1.77 -24.16
C GLY A 288 8.76 -0.76 -25.22
N THR A 289 10.05 -0.70 -25.60
CA THR A 289 10.51 -0.67 -27.00
C THR A 289 12.04 -0.54 -27.07
N THR A 290 12.80 -1.49 -26.54
CA THR A 290 14.24 -1.58 -26.88
C THR A 290 14.47 -2.03 -28.34
N VAL A 291 13.40 -2.38 -29.07
CA VAL A 291 13.47 -2.77 -30.49
C VAL A 291 13.30 -1.58 -31.45
N GLY A 292 12.71 -0.46 -31.01
CA GLY A 292 12.42 0.70 -31.88
C GLY A 292 13.62 1.62 -32.12
N ILE A 293 14.45 1.83 -31.09
CA ILE A 293 15.63 2.70 -31.21
C ILE A 293 16.67 2.06 -32.15
N SER A 294 16.82 0.74 -32.15
CA SER A 294 17.74 0.04 -33.06
C SER A 294 17.34 0.15 -34.53
N ALA A 295 16.05 0.01 -34.85
CA ALA A 295 15.57 0.11 -36.24
C ALA A 295 15.60 1.56 -36.77
N PHE A 296 15.28 2.54 -35.94
CA PHE A 296 15.33 3.96 -36.31
C PHE A 296 16.78 4.43 -36.55
N LEU A 297 17.73 4.00 -35.71
CA LEU A 297 19.16 4.27 -35.93
C LEU A 297 19.70 3.57 -37.18
N LEU A 298 19.28 2.34 -37.49
CA LEU A 298 19.62 1.66 -38.74
C LEU A 298 19.04 2.36 -39.98
N TYR A 299 17.80 2.87 -39.89
CA TYR A 299 17.17 3.65 -40.94
C TYR A 299 17.93 4.97 -41.20
N LEU A 300 18.28 5.71 -40.14
CA LEU A 300 19.10 6.93 -40.26
C LEU A 300 20.52 6.63 -40.76
N TYR A 301 21.13 5.52 -40.34
CA TYR A 301 22.44 5.10 -40.85
C TYR A 301 22.41 4.80 -42.36
N LYS A 302 21.33 4.16 -42.85
CA LYS A 302 21.18 3.77 -44.25
C LYS A 302 20.71 4.92 -45.15
N HIS A 303 19.87 5.83 -44.65
CA HIS A 303 19.16 6.83 -45.46
C HIS A 303 19.57 8.28 -45.19
N THR A 304 20.48 8.54 -44.24
CA THR A 304 21.04 9.87 -43.97
C THR A 304 22.55 9.87 -44.25
N SER A 305 23.13 11.01 -44.65
CA SER A 305 24.55 11.16 -44.98
C SER A 305 25.52 10.89 -43.81
N LEU A 306 25.01 10.66 -42.60
CA LEU A 306 25.74 10.30 -41.39
C LEU A 306 26.58 9.02 -41.56
N GLY A 307 26.10 8.01 -42.29
CA GLY A 307 26.88 6.79 -42.58
C GLY A 307 28.18 7.07 -43.37
N SER A 308 28.19 8.10 -44.23
CA SER A 308 29.38 8.50 -44.99
C SER A 308 30.44 9.22 -44.15
N LEU A 309 30.01 9.97 -43.13
CA LEU A 309 30.89 10.72 -42.22
C LEU A 309 31.70 9.80 -41.32
N PHE A 310 31.10 8.72 -40.80
CA PHE A 310 31.83 7.71 -40.01
C PHE A 310 32.76 6.85 -40.86
N ARG A 311 32.39 6.55 -42.12
CA ARG A 311 33.26 5.82 -43.06
C ARG A 311 34.50 6.62 -43.46
N HIS A 312 34.39 7.96 -43.51
CA HIS A 312 35.53 8.84 -43.77
C HIS A 312 36.50 8.93 -42.59
N ARG A 313 36.02 8.83 -41.34
CA ARG A 313 36.87 8.79 -40.14
C ARG A 313 37.62 7.47 -39.96
N ILE A 314 37.01 6.33 -40.30
CA ILE A 314 37.67 5.02 -40.24
C ILE A 314 38.72 4.85 -41.35
N LYS A 315 38.51 5.45 -42.54
CA LYS A 315 39.54 5.45 -43.61
C LYS A 315 40.77 6.31 -43.29
N LYS A 316 40.70 7.19 -42.29
CA LYS A 316 41.82 8.06 -41.90
C LYS A 316 42.72 7.43 -40.81
N SER A 317 42.31 6.32 -40.19
CA SER A 317 43.11 5.61 -39.18
C SER A 317 43.89 4.39 -39.72
N ASN A 318 43.80 4.08 -41.02
CA ASN A 318 44.51 2.95 -41.65
C ASN A 318 45.70 3.38 -42.53
N ILE A 319 46.39 4.46 -42.16
CA ILE A 319 47.71 4.77 -42.73
C ILE A 319 48.71 4.67 -41.58
N ILE A 320 49.23 3.46 -41.39
CA ILE A 320 50.57 3.04 -40.94
C ILE A 320 50.40 1.56 -40.57
N PHE A 321 50.49 0.70 -41.57
CA PHE A 321 50.88 -0.71 -41.38
C PHE A 321 51.27 -1.24 -42.76
N ASP A 322 52.51 -0.97 -43.15
CA ASP A 322 53.25 -1.73 -44.16
C ASP A 322 54.74 -1.55 -43.85
N ASN A 323 55.26 -2.48 -43.04
CA ASN A 323 56.59 -3.06 -43.16
C ASN A 323 56.89 -3.91 -41.92
N ILE A 324 56.87 -5.23 -42.08
CA ILE A 324 58.06 -6.10 -41.93
C ILE A 324 57.63 -7.57 -42.07
N ASN A 325 58.37 -8.25 -42.93
CA ASN A 325 58.29 -9.65 -43.31
C ASN A 325 58.50 -10.62 -42.13
N THR A 326 57.77 -11.73 -42.21
CA THR A 326 58.21 -13.14 -42.02
C THR A 326 59.21 -13.44 -40.89
N GLU A 327 58.78 -14.13 -39.83
CA GLU A 327 59.20 -15.51 -39.50
C GLU A 327 58.50 -16.04 -38.22
N ALA A 328 58.58 -17.35 -38.02
CA ALA A 328 57.75 -18.18 -37.16
C ALA A 328 58.14 -18.20 -35.66
N HIS A 329 57.21 -18.77 -34.88
CA HIS A 329 57.38 -19.39 -33.56
C HIS A 329 57.51 -18.49 -32.32
N ASN A 330 56.43 -18.38 -31.54
CA ASN A 330 56.25 -19.10 -30.25
C ASN A 330 55.16 -18.43 -29.40
N PHE A 331 54.21 -19.24 -28.93
CA PHE A 331 53.25 -18.84 -27.91
C PHE A 331 53.97 -18.69 -26.57
N THR A 332 54.05 -17.45 -26.10
CA THR A 332 54.33 -17.15 -24.69
C THR A 332 53.57 -15.86 -24.33
N LEU A 333 52.59 -15.98 -23.44
CA LEU A 333 51.89 -14.87 -22.81
C LEU A 333 52.87 -14.10 -21.91
N PRO A 334 53.00 -12.76 -22.03
CA PRO A 334 53.57 -11.95 -20.98
C PRO A 334 52.45 -11.29 -20.16
N THR A 335 52.41 -11.63 -18.88
CA THR A 335 51.88 -10.78 -17.81
C THR A 335 52.64 -9.45 -17.82
N SER A 336 51.95 -8.32 -17.96
CA SER A 336 52.52 -6.99 -17.69
C SER A 336 51.92 -6.40 -16.43
N GLU A 337 52.81 -6.11 -15.49
CA GLU A 337 52.59 -5.51 -14.18
C GLU A 337 51.90 -4.14 -14.28
N ILE A 338 51.08 -3.86 -13.26
CA ILE A 338 50.45 -2.56 -13.04
C ILE A 338 51.52 -1.64 -12.44
N GLU A 339 51.99 -0.68 -13.22
CA GLU A 339 52.82 0.42 -12.72
C GLU A 339 51.95 1.67 -12.55
N ASN A 340 51.82 2.11 -11.30
CA ASN A 340 51.04 3.27 -10.89
C ASN A 340 51.73 4.57 -11.35
N ALA A 341 51.11 5.30 -12.28
CA ALA A 341 51.50 6.68 -12.57
C ALA A 341 50.54 7.66 -11.91
N HIS A 342 51.10 8.52 -11.05
CA HIS A 342 50.45 9.61 -10.33
C HIS A 342 49.64 10.52 -11.26
N PHE A 343 48.34 10.72 -10.93
CA PHE A 343 47.53 11.79 -11.52
C PHE A 343 47.73 13.08 -10.71
N GLU A 344 48.41 14.04 -11.33
CA GLU A 344 48.58 15.40 -10.83
C GLU A 344 47.34 16.24 -11.20
N ASN A 345 46.91 17.06 -10.24
CA ASN A 345 45.64 17.79 -10.21
C ASN A 345 45.69 19.00 -11.17
N SER A 346 44.94 19.00 -12.27
CA SER A 346 44.82 20.16 -13.16
C SER A 346 43.55 20.95 -12.82
N ASP A 347 43.73 22.09 -12.15
CA ASP A 347 42.68 23.08 -11.90
C ASP A 347 42.15 23.68 -13.22
N TYR A 348 40.84 23.57 -13.46
CA TYR A 348 40.18 24.21 -14.60
C TYR A 348 39.66 25.60 -14.19
N ASN A 349 40.24 26.67 -14.73
CA ASN A 349 39.74 28.04 -14.57
C ASN A 349 38.60 28.33 -15.57
N ILE A 350 37.41 28.64 -15.05
CA ILE A 350 36.24 29.06 -15.83
C ILE A 350 36.16 30.59 -15.82
N SER A 351 36.29 31.24 -16.99
CA SER A 351 36.10 32.68 -17.15
C SER A 351 34.67 33.00 -17.63
N TYR A 352 33.94 33.82 -16.88
CA TYR A 352 32.62 34.33 -17.27
C TYR A 352 32.76 35.67 -18.03
N TYR A 353 32.21 35.75 -19.24
CA TYR A 353 32.00 37.01 -19.94
C TYR A 353 30.65 37.62 -19.53
N SER A 354 30.68 38.79 -18.90
CA SER A 354 29.50 39.61 -18.59
C SER A 354 29.27 40.64 -19.71
N LEU A 355 28.17 40.50 -20.44
CA LEU A 355 27.66 41.53 -21.36
C LEU A 355 26.95 42.64 -20.57
N LYS A 356 27.54 43.84 -20.55
CA LYS A 356 26.85 45.08 -20.16
C LYS A 356 26.06 45.59 -21.37
N ASN A 357 24.76 45.84 -21.20
CA ASN A 357 23.99 46.69 -22.10
C ASN A 357 23.98 48.11 -21.54
N SER A 358 24.25 49.08 -22.43
CA SER A 358 24.24 50.53 -22.21
C SER A 358 22.85 51.10 -21.96
#